data_AF-A0A9P7GTD7-F1
#
_entry.id   AF-A0A9P7GTD7-F1
#
_cell.length_a   1.000
_cell.length_b   1.000
_cell.length_c   1.000
_cell.angle_alpha   90.00
_cell.angle_beta   90.00
_cell.angle_gamma   90.00
#
_symmetry.space_group_name_H-M   'P 1'
#
loop_
_entity.id
_entity.type
_entity.pdbx_description
1 polymer ?
#
loop_
_entity_poly.entity_id
_entity_poly.type
_entity_poly.pdbx_seq_one_letter_code
_entity_poly.pdbx_strand_id
1 'polypeptide(L)'
;MSVKYYSPTTGICIIRVARDHHKIAWGAVTLMSTIEGIRVVPHVLHVSGTIKHAQLAAIAHNREAVARYRAQAKTPGECFHCSLVDVLLRPWSMDAAAYQDSYDAYLEKSTLEIEGLQD
;
A
#
# COMPACT_ATOMS: atom_id res chain seq x y z
N MET A 1 8.71 1.82 19.49
CA MET A 1 7.87 1.77 18.28
C MET A 1 8.79 2.01 17.10
N SER A 2 8.81 1.15 16.09
CA SER A 2 9.65 1.30 14.90
C SER A 2 8.88 0.98 13.64
N VAL A 3 9.10 1.75 12.58
CA VAL A 3 8.56 1.49 11.24
C VAL A 3 9.50 0.51 10.56
N LYS A 4 9.00 -0.65 10.16
CA LYS A 4 9.81 -1.68 9.50
C LYS A 4 9.77 -1.56 8.00
N TYR A 5 8.68 -1.04 7.45
CA TYR A 5 8.48 -0.95 6.01
C TYR A 5 7.46 0.15 5.69
N TYR A 6 7.73 0.89 4.62
CA TYR A 6 6.82 1.86 4.04
C TYR A 6 7.00 1.88 2.52
N SER A 7 5.90 1.83 1.77
CA SER A 7 5.90 1.99 0.32
C SER A 7 5.21 3.29 -0.08
N PRO A 8 5.94 4.26 -0.66
CA PRO A 8 5.33 5.48 -1.19
C PRO A 8 4.38 5.22 -2.37
N THR A 9 4.56 4.10 -3.08
CA THR A 9 3.76 3.76 -4.26
C THR A 9 2.36 3.27 -3.90
N THR A 10 2.23 2.50 -2.81
CA THR A 10 0.94 1.94 -2.37
C THR A 10 0.38 2.59 -1.11
N GLY A 11 1.15 3.43 -0.42
CA GLY A 11 0.75 4.09 0.83
C GLY A 11 0.61 3.14 2.03
N ILE A 12 1.13 1.90 1.92
CA ILE A 12 1.06 0.91 3.01
C ILE A 12 2.31 1.00 3.88
N CYS A 13 2.12 0.91 5.20
CA CYS A 13 3.21 0.84 6.18
C CYS A 13 3.02 -0.35 7.14
N ILE A 14 4.15 -0.88 7.65
CA ILE A 14 4.17 -1.88 8.72
C ILE A 14 4.92 -1.29 9.91
N ILE A 15 4.20 -1.17 11.03
CA ILE A 15 4.71 -0.58 12.26
C ILE A 15 4.80 -1.67 13.34
N ARG A 16 5.96 -1.78 13.98
CA ARG A 16 6.17 -2.61 15.16
C ARG A 16 5.92 -1.80 16.43
N VAL A 17 4.98 -2.26 17.24
CA VAL A 17 4.59 -1.66 18.52
C VAL A 17 4.72 -2.71 19.62
N ALA A 18 4.97 -2.28 20.86
CA ALA A 18 4.87 -3.17 22.03
C ALA A 18 3.44 -3.70 22.20
N ARG A 19 3.30 -4.92 22.71
CA ARG A 19 2.00 -5.60 22.82
C ARG A 19 0.99 -4.81 23.67
N ASP A 20 1.42 -4.12 24.70
CA ASP A 20 0.49 -3.40 25.59
C ASP A 20 -0.06 -2.09 24.97
N HIS A 21 0.69 -1.49 24.03
CA HIS A 21 0.38 -0.17 23.47
C HIS A 21 -0.22 -0.21 22.06
N HIS A 22 -0.52 -1.37 21.49
CA HIS A 22 -1.03 -1.49 20.11
C HIS A 22 -2.37 -0.75 19.90
N LYS A 23 -3.24 -0.72 20.92
CA LYS A 23 -4.53 0.01 20.86
C LYS A 23 -4.36 1.52 20.82
N ILE A 24 -3.38 2.03 21.57
CA ILE A 24 -3.05 3.47 21.60
C ILE A 24 -2.51 3.88 20.24
N ALA A 25 -1.61 3.08 19.67
CA ALA A 25 -1.08 3.33 18.33
C ALA A 25 -2.18 3.32 17.27
N TRP A 26 -3.13 2.37 17.33
CA TRP A 26 -4.28 2.34 16.42
C TRP A 26 -5.13 3.62 16.56
N GLY A 27 -5.52 3.98 17.78
CA GLY A 27 -6.28 5.21 18.02
C GLY A 27 -5.57 6.45 17.49
N ALA A 28 -4.26 6.57 17.75
CA ALA A 28 -3.45 7.67 17.24
C ALA A 28 -3.45 7.74 15.70
N VAL A 29 -3.33 6.60 15.02
CA VAL A 29 -3.41 6.53 13.55
C VAL A 29 -4.76 7.05 13.07
N THR A 30 -5.88 6.63 13.67
CA THR A 30 -7.22 7.08 13.22
C THR A 30 -7.48 8.57 13.38
N LEU A 31 -6.76 9.24 14.28
CA LEU A 31 -6.87 10.68 14.52
C LEU A 31 -5.94 11.51 13.62
N MET A 32 -4.99 10.86 12.94
CA MET A 32 -4.09 11.54 12.01
C MET A 32 -4.85 11.92 10.74
N SER A 33 -4.92 13.22 10.47
CA SER A 33 -5.64 13.78 9.32
C SER A 33 -4.72 14.29 8.20
N THR A 34 -3.43 14.47 8.50
CA THR A 34 -2.45 14.98 7.55
C THR A 34 -1.08 14.30 7.71
N ILE A 35 -0.45 13.96 6.59
CA ILE A 35 0.95 13.52 6.51
C ILE A 35 1.66 14.46 5.52
N GLU A 36 2.74 15.12 5.95
CA GLU A 36 3.53 16.03 5.09
C GLU A 36 2.68 17.12 4.40
N GLY A 37 1.63 17.61 5.06
CA GLY A 37 0.71 18.61 4.52
C GLY A 37 -0.36 18.06 3.57
N ILE A 38 -0.33 16.77 3.24
CA ILE A 38 -1.35 16.07 2.46
C ILE A 38 -2.42 15.53 3.40
N ARG A 39 -3.69 15.83 3.11
CA ARG A 39 -4.82 15.26 3.87
C ARG A 39 -4.97 13.78 3.55
N VAL A 40 -4.98 12.95 4.58
CA VAL A 40 -5.09 11.49 4.45
C VAL A 40 -6.09 10.94 5.45
N VAL A 41 -6.73 9.84 5.09
CA VAL A 41 -7.57 9.04 6.00
C VAL A 41 -6.92 7.67 6.13
N PRO A 42 -6.17 7.41 7.21
CA PRO A 42 -5.48 6.15 7.37
C PRO A 42 -6.45 5.04 7.78
N HIS A 43 -6.31 3.88 7.13
CA HIS A 43 -7.09 2.69 7.44
C HIS A 43 -6.16 1.60 8.00
N VAL A 44 -6.57 1.00 9.11
CA VAL A 44 -5.85 -0.16 9.66
C VAL A 44 -6.26 -1.40 8.89
N LEU A 45 -5.30 -1.99 8.17
CA LEU A 45 -5.51 -3.16 7.33
C LEU A 45 -5.49 -4.46 8.13
N HIS A 46 -4.51 -4.63 9.03
CA HIS A 46 -4.32 -5.86 9.79
C HIS A 46 -3.48 -5.63 11.06
N VAL A 47 -3.76 -6.40 12.12
CA VAL A 47 -2.97 -6.42 13.36
C VAL A 47 -2.58 -7.86 13.66
N SER A 48 -1.29 -8.14 13.73
CA SER A 48 -0.73 -9.47 13.98
C SER A 48 0.42 -9.46 14.98
N GLY A 49 0.72 -10.62 15.56
CA GLY A 49 1.88 -10.81 16.44
C GLY A 49 3.21 -11.00 15.71
N THR A 50 3.18 -11.36 14.42
CA THR A 50 4.40 -11.55 13.60
C THR A 50 4.34 -10.72 12.32
N ILE A 51 5.52 -10.32 11.85
CA ILE A 51 5.70 -9.52 10.65
C ILE A 51 5.23 -10.28 9.40
N LYS A 52 5.48 -11.61 9.33
CA LYS A 52 5.05 -12.45 8.20
C LYS A 52 3.53 -12.42 7.97
N HIS A 53 2.72 -12.47 9.03
CA HIS A 53 1.25 -12.40 8.89
C HIS A 53 0.79 -11.01 8.42
N ALA A 54 1.39 -9.92 8.92
CA ALA A 54 1.09 -8.58 8.45
C ALA A 54 1.40 -8.40 6.96
N GLN A 55 2.48 -9.03 6.48
CA GLN A 55 2.88 -9.00 5.08
C GLN A 55 1.91 -9.75 4.18
N LEU A 56 1.52 -10.96 4.57
CA LEU A 56 0.53 -11.74 3.81
C LEU A 56 -0.79 -10.96 3.68
N ALA A 57 -1.23 -10.30 4.77
CA ALA A 57 -2.41 -9.44 4.75
C ALA A 57 -2.23 -8.22 3.82
N ALA A 58 -1.07 -7.56 3.84
CA ALA A 58 -0.78 -6.44 2.94
C ALA A 58 -0.75 -6.87 1.46
N ILE A 59 -0.15 -8.03 1.15
CA ILE A 59 -0.11 -8.59 -0.21
C ILE A 59 -1.52 -8.95 -0.68
N ALA A 60 -2.34 -9.56 0.17
CA ALA A 60 -3.73 -9.89 -0.16
C ALA A 60 -4.54 -8.62 -0.45
N HIS A 61 -4.39 -7.58 0.36
CA HIS A 61 -5.04 -6.29 0.15
C HIS A 61 -4.62 -5.63 -1.17
N ASN A 62 -3.32 -5.63 -1.49
CA ASN A 62 -2.82 -5.10 -2.76
C ASN A 62 -3.38 -5.86 -3.97
N ARG A 63 -3.43 -7.19 -3.90
CA ARG A 63 -4.02 -8.02 -4.96
C ARG A 63 -5.49 -7.67 -5.19
N GLU A 64 -6.24 -7.48 -4.11
CA GLU A 64 -7.65 -7.08 -4.19
C GLU A 64 -7.81 -5.66 -4.77
N ALA A 65 -7.01 -4.69 -4.32
CA ALA A 65 -7.04 -3.32 -4.85
C ALA A 65 -6.76 -3.30 -6.36
N VAL A 66 -5.72 -4.01 -6.82
CA VAL A 66 -5.38 -4.11 -8.24
C VAL A 66 -6.49 -4.81 -9.04
N ALA A 67 -7.10 -5.87 -8.49
CA ALA A 67 -8.22 -6.55 -9.15
C ALA A 67 -9.42 -5.60 -9.32
N ARG A 68 -9.73 -4.79 -8.29
CA ARG A 68 -10.78 -3.76 -8.35
C ARG A 68 -10.49 -2.71 -9.42
N TYR A 69 -9.27 -2.17 -9.46
CA TYR A 69 -8.89 -1.20 -10.49
C TYR A 69 -8.95 -1.79 -11.91
N ARG A 70 -8.49 -3.04 -12.10
CA ARG A 70 -8.56 -3.74 -13.39
C ARG A 70 -10.01 -3.98 -13.84
N ALA A 71 -10.93 -4.26 -12.91
CA ALA A 71 -12.34 -4.42 -13.23
C ALA A 71 -12.99 -3.10 -13.67
N GLN A 72 -12.64 -1.99 -13.01
CA GLN A 72 -13.11 -0.65 -13.36
C GLN A 72 -12.56 -0.18 -14.71
N ALA A 73 -11.30 -0.47 -15.03
CA ALA A 73 -10.70 -0.09 -16.31
C ALA A 73 -11.27 -0.84 -17.54
N LYS A 74 -11.97 -1.96 -17.32
CA LYS A 74 -12.53 -2.80 -18.40
C LYS A 74 -13.92 -2.38 -18.87
N THR A 75 -14.53 -1.32 -18.35
CA THR A 75 -15.73 -0.74 -18.98
C THR A 75 -15.34 -0.10 -20.31
N PRO A 76 -15.75 -0.65 -21.47
CA PRO A 76 -15.48 -0.05 -22.76
C PRO A 76 -16.56 1.01 -23.02
N GLY A 77 -16.36 2.26 -22.62
CA GLY A 77 -17.42 3.25 -22.84
C GLY A 77 -17.31 4.69 -22.33
N GLU A 78 -16.32 5.10 -21.54
CA GLU A 78 -16.25 6.52 -21.13
C GLU A 78 -15.02 7.23 -21.69
N CYS A 79 -15.30 7.98 -22.76
CA CYS A 79 -14.53 9.13 -23.19
C CYS A 79 -14.47 10.14 -22.04
N PHE A 80 -13.33 10.25 -21.36
CA PHE A 80 -13.09 11.38 -20.46
C PHE A 80 -12.59 12.57 -21.27
N HIS A 81 -13.51 13.44 -21.67
CA HIS A 81 -13.22 14.88 -21.66
C HIS A 81 -13.49 15.34 -20.21
N CYS A 82 -12.45 15.44 -19.38
CA CYS A 82 -11.56 16.59 -19.20
C CYS A 82 -11.99 17.45 -18.01
N SER A 83 -11.25 17.32 -16.90
CA SER A 83 -10.91 18.46 -16.05
C SER A 83 -9.42 18.40 -15.71
N LEU A 84 -8.61 18.93 -16.63
CA LEU A 84 -7.32 19.64 -16.51
C LEU A 84 -6.26 19.30 -15.43
N VAL A 85 -6.36 18.21 -14.66
CA VAL A 85 -5.29 17.74 -13.76
C VAL A 85 -4.76 16.36 -14.13
N ASP A 86 -5.22 15.77 -15.24
CA ASP A 86 -4.80 14.46 -15.74
C ASP A 86 -3.37 14.39 -16.33
N VAL A 87 -2.54 15.43 -16.25
CA VAL A 87 -1.31 15.52 -17.08
C VAL A 87 0.03 15.67 -16.33
N LEU A 88 0.07 15.97 -15.03
CA LEU A 88 1.34 16.43 -14.42
C LEU A 88 2.20 15.44 -13.62
N LEU A 89 2.07 14.13 -13.82
CA LEU A 89 3.19 13.16 -13.78
C LEU A 89 2.63 11.73 -13.74
N ARG A 90 2.52 11.09 -14.91
CA ARG A 90 3.24 9.85 -15.22
C ARG A 90 2.78 9.29 -16.59
N PRO A 91 3.70 8.90 -17.48
CA PRO A 91 3.41 8.04 -18.62
C PRO A 91 2.96 6.66 -18.11
N TRP A 92 1.65 6.38 -18.09
CA TRP A 92 1.10 5.05 -17.80
C TRP A 92 0.42 4.45 -19.03
N SER A 93 1.25 4.06 -20.00
CA SER A 93 0.99 2.85 -20.77
C SER A 93 1.79 1.69 -20.16
N MET A 94 1.62 1.47 -18.85
CA MET A 94 2.17 0.27 -18.21
C MET A 94 1.17 -0.85 -18.42
N ASP A 95 1.47 -1.73 -19.37
CA ASP A 95 0.72 -2.96 -19.60
C ASP A 95 0.52 -3.70 -18.27
N ALA A 96 -0.69 -4.23 -18.04
CA ALA A 96 -1.02 -4.94 -16.80
C ALA A 96 -0.04 -6.10 -16.47
N ALA A 97 0.62 -6.64 -17.49
CA ALA A 97 1.71 -7.61 -17.39
C ALA A 97 3.00 -6.99 -16.83
N ALA A 98 3.40 -5.80 -17.29
CA ALA A 98 4.57 -5.10 -16.79
C ALA A 98 4.42 -4.68 -15.31
N TYR A 99 3.20 -4.33 -14.88
CA TYR A 99 2.93 -4.10 -13.45
C TYR A 99 2.99 -5.40 -12.64
N GLN A 100 2.51 -6.51 -13.19
CA GLN A 100 2.56 -7.81 -12.53
C GLN A 100 4.02 -8.27 -12.34
N ASP A 101 4.84 -8.18 -13.39
CA ASP A 101 6.28 -8.50 -13.34
C ASP A 101 7.04 -7.56 -12.39
N SER A 102 6.72 -6.25 -12.41
CA SER A 102 7.26 -5.30 -11.43
C SER A 102 6.81 -5.62 -10.00
N TYR A 103 5.61 -6.14 -9.81
CA TYR A 103 5.07 -6.48 -8.49
C TYR A 103 5.68 -7.77 -7.94
N ASP A 104 5.83 -8.80 -8.77
CA ASP A 104 6.43 -10.06 -8.35
C ASP A 104 7.93 -9.88 -8.06
N ALA A 105 8.64 -9.08 -8.86
CA ALA A 105 10.01 -8.65 -8.55
C ALA A 105 10.09 -7.81 -7.27
N TYR A 106 9.09 -6.97 -7.00
CA TYR A 106 9.02 -6.18 -5.77
C TYR A 106 8.75 -7.04 -4.54
N LEU A 107 7.90 -8.07 -4.67
CA LEU A 107 7.66 -9.05 -3.61
C LEU A 107 8.95 -9.79 -3.28
N GLU A 108 9.70 -10.26 -4.29
CA GLU A 108 10.97 -10.96 -4.10
C GLU A 108 12.01 -10.08 -3.40
N LYS A 109 12.21 -8.84 -3.88
CA LYS A 109 13.12 -7.87 -3.23
C LYS A 109 12.70 -7.56 -1.80
N SER A 110 11.40 -7.34 -1.58
CA SER A 110 10.88 -7.09 -0.25
C SER A 110 11.13 -8.30 0.65
N THR A 111 10.88 -9.53 0.20
CA THR A 111 11.10 -10.74 1.01
C THR A 111 12.54 -10.88 1.46
N LEU A 112 13.51 -10.55 0.59
CA LEU A 112 14.94 -10.56 0.93
C LEU A 112 15.31 -9.47 1.95
N GLU A 113 14.79 -8.25 1.78
CA GLU A 113 14.98 -7.16 2.74
C GLU A 113 14.35 -7.51 4.10
N ILE A 114 13.23 -8.25 4.11
CA ILE A 114 12.50 -8.69 5.30
C ILE A 114 13.26 -9.78 6.07
N GLU A 115 13.86 -10.74 5.36
CA GLU A 115 14.71 -11.76 5.99
C GLU A 115 15.96 -11.12 6.62
N GLY A 116 16.54 -10.11 5.96
CA GLY A 116 17.65 -9.32 6.52
C GLY A 116 17.27 -8.40 7.69
N LEU A 117 15.99 -8.17 7.94
CA LEU A 117 15.47 -7.35 9.06
C LEU A 117 15.15 -8.16 10.33
N GLN A 118 15.42 -9.48 10.32
CA GLN A 118 15.32 -10.38 11.47
C GLN A 118 16.57 -10.25 12.37
N ASP A 119 16.69 -9.09 13.02
CA ASP A 119 17.40 -8.91 14.30
C ASP A 119 16.37 -8.67 15.42
#